data_AF-A0A7X9PJY2-F1
#
_entry.id   AF-A0A7X9PJY2-F1
#
_cell.length_a   1.000
_cell.length_b   1.000
_cell.length_c   1.000
_cell.angle_alpha   90.00
_cell.angle_beta   90.00
_cell.angle_gamma   90.00
#
_symmetry.space_group_name_H-M   'P 1'
#
loop_
_entity.id
_entity.type
_entity.pdbx_description
1 polymer ?
#
loop_
_entity_poly.entity_id
_entity_poly.type
_entity_poly.pdbx_seq_one_letter_code
_entity_poly.pdbx_strand_id
1 'polypeptide(L)'
;TIRHAFIASLLQIPHVVVCINKMDLVDFNEERYHEITQQFLNMATKLDVKDIRFIPISALKGDNIVKRSQNMHWYEGPTLMWLLETIYISSDINYIDARFPVQYIIRPQSKEFHDYRGYAGRVASGVFRKGDKVKILPGGFSSIIKSIDTFEASHESAYAQQSVCITLEDDIDISRGDMIVKENNVPTISQDVEMMFCWFNEKPLQLKGKYILRHTTNEVKCMVNEIRYKVDMTDLHRKEDDKEIKMNDIGRLSLRLQKPIFYDSYRKNRNTGSVILVDEATNETVAAGMIV
;
A
#
# COMPACT_ATOMS: atom_id res chain seq x y z
N THR A 1 1.12 -13.02 -18.46
CA THR A 1 2.31 -12.34 -17.91
C THR A 1 2.10 -10.83 -17.79
N ILE A 2 1.79 -10.13 -18.90
CA ILE A 2 1.63 -8.66 -18.95
C ILE A 2 0.67 -8.11 -17.90
N ARG A 3 -0.56 -8.62 -17.88
CA ARG A 3 -1.59 -8.23 -16.90
C ARG A 3 -1.10 -8.34 -15.44
N HIS A 4 -0.42 -9.43 -15.09
CA HIS A 4 0.06 -9.64 -13.73
C HIS A 4 1.21 -8.67 -13.38
N ALA A 5 2.13 -8.42 -14.34
CA ALA A 5 3.18 -7.44 -14.16
C ALA A 5 2.63 -6.01 -14.03
N PHE A 6 1.58 -5.67 -14.79
CA PHE A 6 0.89 -4.39 -14.66
C PHE A 6 0.19 -4.25 -13.31
N ILE A 7 -0.55 -5.27 -12.87
CA ILE A 7 -1.18 -5.25 -11.54
C ILE A 7 -0.12 -5.15 -10.44
N ALA A 8 1.01 -5.87 -10.56
CA ALA A 8 2.12 -5.77 -9.61
C ALA A 8 2.70 -4.35 -9.55
N SER A 9 2.88 -3.70 -10.71
CA SER A 9 3.32 -2.31 -10.79
C SER A 9 2.29 -1.34 -10.20
N LEU A 10 1.00 -1.55 -10.48
CA LEU A 10 -0.08 -0.73 -9.95
C LEU A 10 -0.12 -0.81 -8.41
N LEU A 11 -0.01 -2.01 -7.85
CA LEU A 11 0.11 -2.27 -6.41
C LEU A 11 1.48 -1.87 -5.82
N GLN A 12 2.34 -1.28 -6.63
CA GLN A 12 3.71 -0.88 -6.30
C GLN A 12 4.47 -1.97 -5.55
N ILE A 13 4.45 -3.18 -6.09
CA ILE A 13 5.31 -4.26 -5.62
C ILE A 13 6.75 -3.86 -5.98
N PRO A 14 7.64 -3.61 -5.00
CA PRO A 14 8.96 -3.04 -5.29
C PRO A 14 9.88 -4.00 -6.03
N HIS A 15 9.72 -5.30 -5.74
CA HIS A 15 10.57 -6.38 -6.24
C HIS A 15 9.75 -7.41 -7.01
N VAL A 16 10.10 -7.63 -8.28
CA VAL A 16 9.46 -8.63 -9.14
C VAL A 16 10.49 -9.65 -9.60
N VAL A 17 10.26 -10.92 -9.24
CA VAL A 17 11.09 -12.04 -9.69
C VAL A 17 10.38 -12.75 -10.85
N VAL A 18 10.97 -12.68 -12.03
CA VAL A 18 10.48 -13.30 -13.26
C VAL A 18 11.15 -14.66 -13.43
N CYS A 19 10.43 -15.72 -13.06
CA CYS A 19 10.90 -17.09 -13.26
C CYS A 19 10.59 -17.54 -14.70
N ILE A 20 11.63 -17.67 -15.52
CA ILE A 20 11.52 -18.23 -16.87
C ILE A 20 11.51 -19.76 -16.73
N ASN A 21 10.31 -20.32 -16.63
CA ASN A 21 10.11 -21.74 -16.34
C ASN A 21 10.16 -22.61 -17.60
N LYS A 22 10.31 -23.92 -17.39
CA LYS A 22 10.38 -24.98 -18.43
C LYS A 22 11.60 -24.89 -19.34
N MET A 23 12.74 -24.45 -18.80
CA MET A 23 14.01 -24.40 -19.54
C MET A 23 14.45 -25.78 -20.06
N ASP A 24 13.98 -26.86 -19.44
CA ASP A 24 14.21 -28.25 -19.89
C ASP A 24 13.58 -28.57 -21.26
N LEU A 25 12.53 -27.85 -21.68
CA LEU A 25 11.90 -28.05 -22.99
C LEU A 25 12.64 -27.37 -24.14
N VAL A 26 13.57 -26.47 -23.82
CA VAL A 26 14.41 -25.76 -24.77
C VAL A 26 15.88 -26.11 -24.56
N ASP A 27 16.14 -27.31 -24.03
CA ASP A 27 17.48 -27.84 -23.76
C ASP A 27 18.38 -26.84 -23.02
N PHE A 28 17.80 -26.08 -22.10
CA PHE A 28 18.49 -25.08 -21.28
C PHE A 28 19.22 -23.99 -22.09
N ASN A 29 18.69 -23.65 -23.28
CA ASN A 29 19.27 -22.70 -24.21
C ASN A 29 19.36 -21.27 -23.66
N GLU A 30 20.57 -20.72 -23.64
CA GLU A 30 20.89 -19.38 -23.13
C GLU A 30 20.30 -18.26 -24.00
N GLU A 31 20.41 -18.35 -25.32
CA GLU A 31 19.90 -17.33 -26.24
C GLU A 31 18.39 -17.13 -26.08
N ARG A 32 17.65 -18.24 -25.93
CA ARG A 32 16.20 -18.22 -25.71
C ARG A 32 15.83 -17.55 -24.39
N TYR A 33 16.62 -17.78 -23.33
CA TYR A 33 16.45 -17.09 -22.05
C TYR A 33 16.65 -15.58 -22.20
N HIS A 34 17.73 -15.15 -22.88
CA HIS A 34 18.01 -13.74 -23.10
C HIS A 34 16.95 -13.08 -23.98
N GLU A 35 16.46 -13.76 -25.02
CA GLU A 35 15.37 -13.28 -25.87
C GLU A 35 14.11 -12.98 -25.07
N ILE A 36 13.67 -13.93 -24.22
CA ILE A 36 12.49 -13.76 -23.37
C ILE A 36 12.72 -12.63 -22.35
N THR A 37 13.92 -12.55 -21.78
CA THR A 37 14.31 -11.50 -20.83
C THR A 37 14.21 -10.11 -21.48
N GLN A 38 14.75 -9.95 -22.69
CA GLN A 38 14.70 -8.68 -23.43
C GLN A 38 13.27 -8.30 -23.83
N GLN A 39 12.45 -9.27 -24.26
CA GLN A 39 11.03 -9.02 -24.54
C GLN A 39 10.30 -8.51 -23.31
N PHE A 40 10.57 -9.10 -22.14
CA PHE A 40 9.96 -8.64 -20.89
C PHE A 40 10.47 -7.26 -20.48
N LEU A 41 11.78 -6.99 -20.57
CA LEU A 41 12.37 -5.69 -20.24
C LEU A 41 11.80 -4.57 -21.11
N ASN A 42 11.70 -4.78 -22.42
CA ASN A 42 11.11 -3.81 -23.35
C ASN A 42 9.67 -3.46 -22.95
N MET A 43 8.89 -4.45 -22.52
CA MET A 43 7.54 -4.22 -22.02
C MET A 43 7.53 -3.55 -20.65
N ALA A 44 8.44 -3.94 -19.75
CA ALA A 44 8.56 -3.43 -18.40
C ALA A 44 8.96 -1.94 -18.35
N THR A 45 9.51 -1.37 -19.43
CA THR A 45 9.73 0.08 -19.55
C THR A 45 8.44 0.92 -19.38
N LYS A 46 7.27 0.31 -19.64
CA LYS A 46 5.96 0.93 -19.41
C LYS A 46 5.44 0.77 -17.98
N LEU A 47 6.15 0.00 -17.15
CA LEU A 47 5.78 -0.31 -15.77
C LEU A 47 6.66 0.48 -14.80
N ASP A 48 6.06 0.94 -13.71
CA ASP A 48 6.76 1.59 -12.61
C ASP A 48 7.19 0.51 -11.60
N VAL A 49 8.22 -0.27 -11.94
CA VAL A 49 8.78 -1.33 -11.08
C VAL A 49 10.27 -1.05 -10.87
N LYS A 50 10.72 -1.06 -9.61
CA LYS A 50 12.08 -0.64 -9.24
C LYS A 50 13.13 -1.73 -9.43
N ASP A 51 12.81 -2.96 -9.04
CA ASP A 51 13.74 -4.09 -9.06
C ASP A 51 13.09 -5.28 -9.76
N ILE A 52 13.59 -5.62 -10.95
CA ILE A 52 13.15 -6.77 -11.74
C ILE A 52 14.33 -7.74 -11.86
N ARG A 53 14.15 -8.97 -11.41
CA ARG A 53 15.18 -10.02 -11.46
C ARG A 53 14.65 -11.20 -12.25
N PHE A 54 15.51 -11.81 -13.07
CA PHE A 54 15.16 -12.96 -13.90
C PHE A 54 15.88 -14.20 -13.39
N ILE A 55 15.17 -15.32 -13.34
CA ILE A 55 15.75 -16.61 -12.96
C ILE A 55 15.28 -17.67 -13.97
N PRO A 56 16.18 -18.33 -14.71
CA PRO A 56 15.83 -19.48 -15.53
C PRO A 56 15.63 -20.68 -14.61
N ILE A 57 14.46 -21.33 -14.68
CA ILE A 57 14.13 -22.49 -13.84
C ILE A 57 13.54 -23.64 -14.65
N SER A 58 13.65 -24.85 -14.10
CA SER A 58 12.74 -25.95 -14.44
C SER A 58 12.04 -26.41 -13.17
N ALA A 59 10.78 -26.02 -13.02
CA ALA A 59 9.97 -26.43 -11.88
C ALA A 59 9.87 -27.96 -11.74
N LEU A 60 9.81 -28.66 -12.89
CA LEU A 60 9.67 -30.12 -12.94
C LEU A 60 10.96 -30.84 -12.54
N LYS A 61 12.12 -30.33 -13.00
CA LYS A 61 13.43 -30.94 -12.73
C LYS A 61 14.10 -30.41 -11.46
N GLY A 62 13.58 -29.33 -10.89
CA GLY A 62 14.11 -28.70 -9.67
C GLY A 62 15.23 -27.68 -9.92
N ASP A 63 15.59 -27.42 -11.19
CA ASP A 63 16.71 -26.56 -11.57
C ASP A 63 16.49 -25.10 -11.14
N ASN A 64 17.48 -24.54 -10.44
CA ASN A 64 17.52 -23.15 -9.93
C ASN A 64 16.38 -22.78 -8.97
N ILE A 65 15.62 -23.74 -8.44
CA ILE A 65 14.60 -23.49 -7.42
C ILE A 65 15.26 -23.35 -6.05
N VAL A 66 15.84 -24.45 -5.54
CA VAL A 66 16.56 -24.49 -4.26
C VAL A 66 18.06 -24.64 -4.53
N LYS A 67 18.42 -25.61 -5.37
CA LYS A 67 19.80 -25.90 -5.77
C LYS A 67 20.09 -25.27 -7.13
N ARG A 68 21.34 -24.85 -7.32
CA ARG A 68 21.82 -24.36 -8.62
C ARG A 68 21.80 -25.50 -9.63
N SER A 69 21.35 -25.20 -10.84
CA SER A 69 21.30 -26.15 -11.95
C SER A 69 22.71 -26.53 -12.38
N GLN A 70 22.89 -27.81 -12.74
CA GLN A 70 24.08 -28.28 -13.45
C GLN A 70 23.91 -28.17 -14.98
N ASN A 71 22.71 -27.95 -15.49
CA ASN A 71 22.45 -27.87 -16.93
C ASN A 71 22.60 -26.43 -17.48
N MET A 72 22.60 -25.43 -16.60
CA MET A 72 22.70 -24.01 -16.95
C MET A 72 23.97 -23.39 -16.37
N HIS A 73 25.14 -23.88 -16.81
CA HIS A 73 26.43 -23.35 -16.34
C HIS A 73 26.63 -21.86 -16.64
N TRP A 74 26.03 -21.38 -17.73
CA TRP A 74 26.03 -19.99 -18.16
C TRP A 74 25.26 -19.06 -17.20
N TYR A 75 24.34 -19.57 -16.38
CA TYR A 75 23.61 -18.77 -15.42
C TYR A 75 24.40 -18.62 -14.12
N GLU A 76 24.90 -17.41 -13.87
CA GLU A 76 25.68 -17.04 -12.67
C GLU A 76 24.85 -16.46 -11.53
N GLY A 77 23.56 -16.23 -11.76
CA GLY A 77 22.67 -15.65 -10.76
C GLY A 77 22.27 -16.61 -9.62
N PRO A 78 21.51 -16.11 -8.63
CA PRO A 78 21.07 -16.91 -7.50
C PRO A 78 19.94 -17.87 -7.87
N THR A 79 19.69 -18.84 -6.99
CA THR A 79 18.48 -19.66 -7.03
C THR A 79 17.27 -18.87 -6.51
N LEU A 80 16.07 -19.32 -6.86
CA LEU A 80 14.83 -18.68 -6.40
C LEU A 80 14.73 -18.62 -4.87
N MET A 81 15.02 -19.72 -4.18
CA MET A 81 14.96 -19.78 -2.72
C MET A 81 15.94 -18.80 -2.08
N TRP A 82 17.21 -18.81 -2.53
CA TRP A 82 18.22 -17.90 -2.00
C TRP A 82 17.81 -16.44 -2.19
N LEU A 83 17.24 -16.12 -3.35
CA LEU A 83 16.78 -14.76 -3.63
C LEU A 83 15.65 -14.33 -2.68
N LEU A 84 14.65 -15.20 -2.44
CA LEU A 84 13.55 -14.90 -1.53
C LEU A 84 14.01 -14.71 -0.09
N GLU A 85 15.06 -15.42 0.33
CA GLU A 85 15.64 -15.31 1.68
C GLU A 85 16.53 -14.08 1.87
N THR A 86 17.12 -13.56 0.80
CA THR A 86 18.17 -12.51 0.86
C THR A 86 17.74 -11.15 0.32
N ILE A 87 16.54 -11.05 -0.27
CA ILE A 87 16.06 -9.79 -0.81
C ILE A 87 15.89 -8.75 0.31
N TYR A 88 16.55 -7.61 0.15
CA TYR A 88 16.53 -6.55 1.14
C TYR A 88 15.26 -5.71 0.98
N ILE A 89 14.34 -5.84 1.94
CA ILE A 89 13.03 -5.15 1.93
C ILE A 89 12.96 -3.92 2.85
N SER A 90 13.95 -3.71 3.73
CA SER A 90 13.87 -2.64 4.73
C SER A 90 13.91 -1.24 4.11
N SER A 91 14.50 -1.08 2.92
CA SER A 91 14.49 0.19 2.16
C SER A 91 13.10 0.57 1.64
N ASP A 92 12.15 -0.37 1.59
CA ASP A 92 10.79 -0.10 1.09
C ASP A 92 9.90 0.54 2.16
N ILE A 93 10.35 0.53 3.42
CA ILE A 93 9.61 1.13 4.53
C ILE A 93 9.84 2.64 4.51
N ASN A 94 8.76 3.41 4.46
CA ASN A 94 8.84 4.86 4.59
C ASN A 94 9.12 5.22 6.05
N TYR A 95 10.37 5.60 6.36
CA TYR A 95 10.81 6.11 7.66
C TYR A 95 10.81 7.64 7.77
N ILE A 96 10.39 8.35 6.71
CA ILE A 96 10.46 9.81 6.63
C ILE A 96 9.13 10.45 7.03
N ASP A 97 8.03 10.06 6.39
CA ASP A 97 6.72 10.67 6.57
C ASP A 97 5.99 10.03 7.75
N ALA A 98 5.99 10.66 8.92
CA ALA A 98 5.36 10.09 10.10
C ALA A 98 3.82 10.17 10.03
N ARG A 99 3.17 9.00 10.04
CA ARG A 99 1.72 8.86 10.02
C ARG A 99 1.31 7.85 11.10
N PHE A 100 0.56 8.32 12.09
CA PHE A 100 0.00 7.45 13.12
C PHE A 100 -1.53 7.61 13.14
N PRO A 101 -2.24 6.77 12.36
CA PRO A 101 -3.70 6.70 12.44
C PRO A 101 -4.13 6.15 13.79
N VAL A 102 -4.93 6.92 14.52
CA VAL A 102 -5.46 6.51 15.82
C VAL A 102 -6.55 5.48 15.60
N GLN A 103 -6.36 4.30 16.18
CA GLN A 103 -7.28 3.16 16.07
C GLN A 103 -8.17 3.05 17.30
N TYR A 104 -7.63 3.32 18.48
CA TYR A 104 -8.30 3.12 19.74
C TYR A 104 -7.82 4.10 20.81
N ILE A 105 -8.72 4.55 21.68
CA ILE A 105 -8.41 5.44 22.79
C ILE A 105 -8.51 4.64 24.08
N ILE A 106 -7.41 4.54 24.80
CA ILE A 106 -7.29 3.83 26.06
C ILE A 106 -7.55 4.82 27.20
N ARG A 107 -8.67 4.63 27.90
CA ARG A 107 -9.04 5.36 29.12
C ARG A 107 -9.51 4.36 30.18
N PRO A 108 -8.61 3.86 31.05
CA PRO A 108 -8.95 2.87 32.06
C PRO A 108 -9.95 3.38 33.10
N GLN A 109 -9.95 4.70 33.38
CA GLN A 109 -10.79 5.35 34.40
C GLN A 109 -10.74 4.65 35.76
N SER A 110 -9.60 4.02 36.10
CA SER A 110 -9.38 3.40 37.39
C SER A 110 -8.89 4.43 38.40
N LYS A 111 -8.94 4.11 39.70
CA LYS A 111 -8.41 5.00 40.75
C LYS A 111 -6.93 5.35 40.56
N GLU A 112 -6.14 4.42 40.01
CA GLU A 112 -4.71 4.61 39.75
C GLU A 112 -4.44 5.36 38.44
N PHE A 113 -5.38 5.29 37.48
CA PHE A 113 -5.24 5.85 36.13
C PHE A 113 -6.46 6.72 35.77
N HIS A 114 -6.81 7.65 36.65
CA HIS A 114 -8.00 8.49 36.47
C HIS A 114 -7.90 9.35 35.20
N ASP A 115 -6.72 9.94 34.98
CA ASP A 115 -6.48 10.88 33.88
C ASP A 115 -5.65 10.26 32.74
N TYR A 116 -5.43 8.93 32.75
CA TYR A 116 -4.66 8.30 31.68
C TYR A 116 -5.43 8.34 30.36
N ARG A 117 -4.78 8.92 29.34
CA ARG A 117 -5.27 8.95 27.96
C ARG A 117 -4.18 8.49 27.01
N GLY A 118 -4.32 7.26 26.55
CA GLY A 118 -3.43 6.65 25.57
C GLY A 118 -4.08 6.54 24.19
N TYR A 119 -3.34 6.86 23.15
CA TYR A 119 -3.79 6.75 21.76
C TYR A 119 -3.10 5.56 21.12
N ALA A 120 -3.84 4.46 20.98
CA ALA A 120 -3.34 3.22 20.43
C ALA A 120 -3.58 3.14 18.92
N GLY A 121 -2.58 2.61 18.22
CA GLY A 121 -2.59 2.47 16.77
C GLY A 121 -1.33 1.75 16.30
N ARG A 122 -1.25 1.54 14.99
CA ARG A 122 -0.04 1.04 14.34
C ARG A 122 0.61 2.19 13.58
N VAL A 123 1.90 2.41 13.78
CA VAL A 123 2.65 3.40 13.02
C VAL A 123 2.58 3.02 11.55
N ALA A 124 1.90 3.82 10.74
CA ALA A 124 1.71 3.54 9.32
C ALA A 124 3.00 3.84 8.53
N SER A 125 3.73 4.86 8.95
CA SER A 125 5.01 5.26 8.36
C SER A 125 5.73 6.24 9.27
N GLY A 126 6.99 6.52 8.94
CA GLY A 126 7.88 7.42 9.65
C GLY A 126 8.36 6.88 10.98
N VAL A 127 8.95 7.79 11.75
CA VAL A 127 9.46 7.54 13.11
C VAL A 127 8.92 8.60 14.05
N PHE A 128 8.33 8.13 15.15
CA PHE A 128 7.93 8.93 16.29
C PHE A 128 8.90 8.67 17.45
N ARG A 129 9.22 9.71 18.20
CA ARG A 129 10.11 9.71 19.35
C ARG A 129 9.45 10.44 20.50
N LYS A 130 9.78 10.03 21.71
CA LYS A 130 9.44 10.80 22.90
C LYS A 130 10.00 12.23 22.78
N GLY A 131 9.21 13.22 23.16
CA GLY A 131 9.57 14.64 23.04
C GLY A 131 9.33 15.25 21.65
N ASP A 132 8.87 14.49 20.67
CA ASP A 132 8.53 15.05 19.35
C ASP A 132 7.34 16.01 19.43
N LYS A 133 7.46 17.15 18.74
CA LYS A 133 6.31 18.00 18.43
C LYS A 133 5.47 17.38 17.31
N VAL A 134 4.20 17.17 17.62
CA VAL A 134 3.23 16.54 16.74
C VAL A 134 2.02 17.43 16.54
N LYS A 135 1.32 17.21 15.43
CA LYS A 135 0.05 17.81 15.09
C LYS A 135 -1.02 16.73 14.97
N ILE A 136 -2.22 17.02 15.47
CA ILE A 136 -3.36 16.11 15.46
C ILE A 136 -4.31 16.56 14.36
N LEU A 137 -4.61 15.69 13.40
CA LEU A 137 -5.58 15.93 12.32
C LEU A 137 -6.92 15.26 12.63
N PRO A 138 -8.07 15.88 12.32
CA PRO A 138 -8.23 17.10 11.51
C PRO A 138 -8.08 18.42 12.28
N GLY A 139 -8.11 18.40 13.62
CA GLY A 139 -8.24 19.61 14.44
C GLY A 139 -7.08 20.62 14.31
N GLY A 140 -5.89 20.16 13.92
CA GLY A 140 -4.71 20.99 13.71
C GLY A 140 -3.97 21.38 14.99
N PHE A 141 -4.43 20.91 16.16
CA PHE A 141 -3.79 21.15 17.45
C PHE A 141 -2.38 20.56 17.48
N SER A 142 -1.44 21.27 18.10
CA SER A 142 -0.07 20.79 18.33
C SER A 142 0.09 20.32 19.78
N SER A 143 0.92 19.31 20.00
CA SER A 143 1.32 18.81 21.32
C SER A 143 2.71 18.18 21.23
N ILE A 144 3.23 17.72 22.37
CA ILE A 144 4.45 16.93 22.46
C ILE A 144 4.11 15.48 22.83
N ILE A 145 4.83 14.50 22.26
CA ILE A 145 4.74 13.10 22.68
C ILE A 145 5.39 12.92 24.05
N LYS A 146 4.59 12.49 25.02
CA LYS A 146 5.03 12.26 26.40
C LYS A 146 5.61 10.86 26.61
N SER A 147 4.93 9.83 26.11
CA SER A 147 5.40 8.45 26.13
C SER A 147 4.95 7.68 24.88
N ILE A 148 5.70 6.62 24.58
CA ILE A 148 5.39 5.64 23.56
C ILE A 148 5.49 4.27 24.24
N ASP A 149 4.36 3.60 24.41
CA ASP A 149 4.26 2.42 25.26
C ASP A 149 3.77 1.21 24.46
N THR A 150 4.33 0.04 24.74
CA THR A 150 3.76 -1.27 24.38
C THR A 150 3.26 -1.96 25.64
N PHE A 151 2.73 -3.18 25.50
CA PHE A 151 2.33 -3.97 26.66
C PHE A 151 3.49 -4.21 27.65
N GLU A 152 4.72 -4.36 27.13
CA GLU A 152 5.87 -4.77 27.93
C GLU A 152 6.66 -3.60 28.52
N ALA A 153 6.75 -2.47 27.80
CA ALA A 153 7.65 -1.38 28.17
C ALA A 153 7.29 -0.05 27.48
N SER A 154 7.85 1.03 28.02
CA SER A 154 7.98 2.33 27.35
C SER A 154 9.23 2.37 26.46
N HIS A 155 9.13 3.07 25.34
CA HIS A 155 10.17 3.16 24.31
C HIS A 155 10.51 4.62 24.01
N GLU A 156 11.77 4.89 23.70
CA GLU A 156 12.21 6.22 23.25
C GLU A 156 11.72 6.56 21.83
N SER A 157 11.42 5.53 21.02
CA SER A 157 10.93 5.70 19.66
C SER A 157 10.06 4.55 19.19
N ALA A 158 9.13 4.84 18.28
CA ALA A 158 8.42 3.86 17.48
C ALA A 158 8.50 4.20 16.00
N TYR A 159 8.54 3.17 15.16
CA TYR A 159 8.64 3.29 13.71
C TYR A 159 7.59 2.42 13.02
N ALA A 160 7.47 2.60 11.70
CA ALA A 160 6.50 1.94 10.86
C ALA A 160 6.34 0.43 11.18
N GLN A 161 5.10 -0.06 11.10
CA GLN A 161 4.65 -1.43 11.39
C GLN A 161 4.56 -1.80 12.89
N GLN A 162 5.08 -0.99 13.81
CA GLN A 162 4.93 -1.23 15.23
C GLN A 162 3.56 -0.76 15.75
N SER A 163 2.92 -1.58 16.59
CA SER A 163 1.70 -1.23 17.31
C SER A 163 2.07 -0.68 18.68
N VAL A 164 1.69 0.57 18.95
CA VAL A 164 2.07 1.31 20.16
C VAL A 164 0.91 2.13 20.68
N CYS A 165 1.00 2.52 21.95
CA CYS A 165 0.18 3.52 22.59
C CYS A 165 1.00 4.80 22.75
N ILE A 166 0.54 5.91 22.17
CA ILE A 166 1.18 7.22 22.32
C ILE A 166 0.40 8.02 23.36
N THR A 167 1.09 8.63 24.32
CA THR A 167 0.50 9.66 25.19
C THR A 167 1.05 11.03 24.82
N LEU A 168 0.29 12.07 25.13
CA LEU A 168 0.61 13.46 24.84
C LEU A 168 0.77 14.25 26.15
N GLU A 169 1.52 15.34 26.10
CA GLU A 169 1.63 16.26 27.25
C GLU A 169 0.33 17.06 27.48
N ASP A 170 -0.38 17.39 26.40
CA ASP A 170 -1.61 18.17 26.44
C ASP A 170 -2.86 17.28 26.34
N ASP A 171 -3.91 17.63 27.08
CA ASP A 171 -5.24 16.98 27.04
C ASP A 171 -6.03 17.40 25.79
N ILE A 172 -5.64 16.87 24.64
CA ILE A 172 -6.32 17.11 23.36
C ILE A 172 -7.42 16.09 23.14
N ASP A 173 -8.57 16.53 22.63
CA ASP A 173 -9.63 15.61 22.23
C ASP A 173 -9.32 14.93 20.89
N ILE A 174 -8.93 13.64 20.96
CA ILE A 174 -8.61 12.80 19.79
C ILE A 174 -9.56 11.59 19.77
N SER A 175 -10.06 11.29 18.58
CA SER A 175 -10.99 10.19 18.29
C SER A 175 -10.39 9.17 17.30
N ARG A 176 -11.04 8.00 17.17
CA ARG A 176 -10.68 7.03 16.13
C ARG A 176 -10.90 7.66 14.75
N GLY A 177 -9.94 7.48 13.86
CA GLY A 177 -9.95 8.08 12.51
C GLY A 177 -9.12 9.36 12.40
N ASP A 178 -8.75 9.95 13.54
CA ASP A 178 -7.78 11.04 13.61
C ASP A 178 -6.36 10.52 13.35
N MET A 179 -5.46 11.43 13.00
CA MET A 179 -4.07 11.08 12.70
C MET A 179 -3.10 11.99 13.45
N ILE A 180 -2.15 11.39 14.15
CA ILE A 180 -0.99 12.09 14.71
C ILE A 180 0.11 12.11 13.65
N VAL A 181 0.61 13.30 13.35
CA VAL A 181 1.67 13.54 12.35
C VAL A 181 2.74 14.47 12.92
N LYS A 182 3.91 14.56 12.29
CA LYS A 182 4.90 15.58 12.68
C LYS A 182 4.42 16.96 12.23
N GLU A 183 4.68 17.98 13.04
CA GLU A 183 4.22 19.35 12.78
C GLU A 183 4.64 19.89 11.40
N ASN A 184 5.86 19.55 10.96
CA ASN A 184 6.45 19.99 9.69
C ASN A 184 6.33 18.97 8.54
N ASN A 185 5.59 17.87 8.75
CA ASN A 185 5.35 16.85 7.72
C ASN A 185 3.89 16.41 7.80
N VAL A 186 3.02 17.22 7.21
CA VAL A 186 1.56 17.02 7.19
C VAL A 186 1.14 16.42 5.84
N PRO A 187 0.26 15.40 5.80
CA PRO A 187 -0.30 14.85 4.57
C PRO A 187 -1.25 15.84 3.87
N THR A 188 -1.70 15.46 2.67
CA THR A 188 -2.76 16.20 1.97
C THR A 188 -4.09 16.03 2.70
N ILE A 189 -4.83 17.12 2.88
CA ILE A 189 -6.16 17.12 3.51
C ILE A 189 -7.17 17.56 2.45
N SER A 190 -8.01 16.65 1.97
CA SER A 190 -8.99 16.97 0.92
C SER A 190 -10.26 16.13 1.02
N GLN A 191 -11.35 16.68 0.50
CA GLN A 191 -12.61 15.99 0.23
C GLN A 191 -12.71 15.50 -1.22
N ASP A 192 -11.87 16.02 -2.12
CA ASP A 192 -11.77 15.56 -3.49
C ASP A 192 -10.54 14.68 -3.59
N VAL A 193 -10.77 13.39 -3.88
CA VAL A 193 -9.72 12.38 -3.94
C VAL A 193 -9.75 11.73 -5.31
N GLU A 194 -8.59 11.68 -5.95
CA GLU A 194 -8.42 10.97 -7.20
C GLU A 194 -7.62 9.69 -6.95
N MET A 195 -8.09 8.57 -7.51
CA MET A 195 -7.45 7.28 -7.28
C MET A 195 -7.51 6.39 -8.50
N MET A 196 -6.46 5.60 -8.68
CA MET A 196 -6.54 4.36 -9.44
C MET A 196 -7.35 3.35 -8.62
N PHE A 197 -8.15 2.51 -9.26
CA PHE A 197 -8.95 1.52 -8.55
C PHE A 197 -9.05 0.21 -9.34
N CYS A 198 -9.33 -0.87 -8.63
CA CYS A 198 -9.74 -2.16 -9.19
C CYS A 198 -11.11 -2.53 -8.64
N TRP A 199 -12.06 -2.81 -9.53
CA TRP A 199 -13.43 -3.16 -9.17
C TRP A 199 -13.60 -4.66 -8.94
N PHE A 200 -14.26 -5.04 -7.87
CA PHE A 200 -14.40 -6.44 -7.43
C PHE A 200 -15.84 -6.96 -7.50
N ASN A 201 -16.83 -6.06 -7.54
CA ASN A 201 -18.23 -6.49 -7.49
C ASN A 201 -18.74 -6.92 -8.88
N GLU A 202 -19.64 -7.90 -8.91
CA GLU A 202 -20.33 -8.33 -10.13
C GLU A 202 -21.22 -7.22 -10.69
N LYS A 203 -21.87 -6.45 -9.79
CA LYS A 203 -22.64 -5.27 -10.19
C LYS A 203 -21.68 -4.18 -10.68
N PRO A 204 -21.91 -3.62 -11.87
CA PRO A 204 -21.09 -2.53 -12.37
C PRO A 204 -21.09 -1.31 -11.43
N LEU A 205 -19.97 -0.58 -11.40
CA LEU A 205 -19.89 0.67 -10.66
C LEU A 205 -20.96 1.64 -11.15
N GLN A 206 -21.65 2.29 -10.23
CA GLN A 206 -22.68 3.27 -10.55
C GLN A 206 -22.10 4.68 -10.49
N LEU A 207 -22.14 5.42 -11.60
CA LEU A 207 -21.74 6.83 -11.61
C LEU A 207 -22.68 7.63 -10.70
N LYS A 208 -22.11 8.55 -9.89
CA LYS A 208 -22.83 9.23 -8.79
C LYS A 208 -23.39 8.27 -7.72
N GLY A 209 -23.02 6.99 -7.75
CA GLY A 209 -23.30 6.03 -6.69
C GLY A 209 -22.65 6.45 -5.37
N LYS A 210 -23.31 6.12 -4.27
CA LYS A 210 -22.83 6.39 -2.90
C LYS A 210 -22.15 5.14 -2.35
N TYR A 211 -20.99 5.32 -1.75
CA TYR A 211 -20.18 4.26 -1.16
C TYR A 211 -19.58 4.74 0.16
N ILE A 212 -19.09 3.81 0.98
CA ILE A 212 -18.24 4.13 2.12
C ILE A 212 -16.79 3.95 1.68
N LEU A 213 -15.99 5.00 1.79
CA LEU A 213 -14.55 4.92 1.64
C LEU A 213 -13.94 4.65 3.02
N ARG A 214 -13.21 3.54 3.12
CA ARG A 214 -12.39 3.24 4.30
C ARG A 214 -10.94 3.57 4.00
N HIS A 215 -10.36 4.42 4.81
CA HIS A 215 -8.98 4.89 4.69
C HIS A 215 -8.32 4.83 6.06
N THR A 216 -7.31 3.98 6.20
CA THR A 216 -6.67 3.69 7.49
C THR A 216 -7.71 3.29 8.56
N THR A 217 -7.94 4.13 9.57
CA THR A 217 -8.91 3.92 10.65
C THR A 217 -10.19 4.74 10.49
N ASN A 218 -10.26 5.54 9.42
CA ASN A 218 -11.34 6.46 9.09
C ASN A 218 -12.33 5.81 8.10
N GLU A 219 -13.62 6.05 8.29
CA GLU A 219 -14.68 5.63 7.39
C GLU A 219 -15.54 6.85 7.04
N VAL A 220 -15.66 7.16 5.75
CA VAL A 220 -16.36 8.35 5.27
C VAL A 220 -17.26 7.99 4.09
N LYS A 221 -18.48 8.54 4.08
CA LYS A 221 -19.35 8.42 2.91
C LYS A 221 -18.76 9.21 1.75
N CYS A 222 -18.82 8.63 0.57
CA CYS A 222 -18.32 9.21 -0.65
C CYS A 222 -19.29 8.98 -1.81
N MET A 223 -19.08 9.76 -2.87
CA MET A 223 -19.78 9.63 -4.14
C MET A 223 -18.77 9.57 -5.26
N VAL A 224 -18.98 8.69 -6.24
CA VAL A 224 -18.19 8.69 -7.47
C VAL A 224 -18.55 9.90 -8.30
N ASN A 225 -17.63 10.87 -8.38
CA ASN A 225 -17.88 12.10 -9.10
C ASN A 225 -17.72 11.92 -10.60
N GLU A 226 -16.60 11.32 -11.03
CA GLU A 226 -16.26 11.12 -12.45
C GLU A 226 -15.35 9.89 -12.60
N ILE A 227 -15.54 9.12 -13.66
CA ILE A 227 -14.59 8.09 -14.11
C ILE A 227 -13.71 8.74 -15.19
N ARG A 228 -12.42 8.91 -14.94
CA ARG A 228 -11.49 9.55 -15.88
C ARG A 228 -11.23 8.65 -17.09
N TYR A 229 -10.80 7.43 -16.83
CA TYR A 229 -10.56 6.42 -17.85
C TYR A 229 -10.56 5.03 -17.24
N LYS A 230 -10.80 4.05 -18.11
CA LYS A 230 -10.54 2.64 -17.87
C LYS A 230 -9.22 2.23 -18.50
N VAL A 231 -8.51 1.30 -17.91
CA VAL A 231 -7.26 0.76 -18.48
C VAL A 231 -7.58 -0.53 -19.22
N ASP A 232 -7.18 -0.63 -20.49
CA ASP A 232 -7.20 -1.91 -21.20
C ASP A 232 -6.04 -2.78 -20.72
N MET A 233 -6.36 -3.96 -20.20
CA MET A 233 -5.37 -4.89 -19.64
C MET A 233 -4.49 -5.57 -20.70
N THR A 234 -4.86 -5.49 -21.96
CA THR A 234 -4.20 -6.18 -23.08
C THR A 234 -3.03 -5.36 -23.60
N ASP A 235 -3.24 -4.06 -23.79
CA ASP A 235 -2.28 -3.14 -24.41
C ASP A 235 -1.85 -1.98 -23.48
N LEU A 236 -2.46 -1.89 -22.30
CA LEU A 236 -2.22 -0.87 -21.26
C LEU A 236 -2.59 0.56 -21.66
N HIS A 237 -3.44 0.73 -22.68
CA HIS A 237 -3.94 2.04 -23.07
C HIS A 237 -5.11 2.51 -22.19
N ARG A 238 -5.28 3.83 -22.13
CA ARG A 238 -6.37 4.49 -21.43
C ARG A 238 -7.56 4.61 -22.38
N LYS A 239 -8.70 4.07 -21.97
CA LYS A 239 -10.00 4.22 -22.63
C LYS A 239 -10.77 5.32 -21.92
N GLU A 240 -10.79 6.51 -22.50
CA GLU A 240 -11.47 7.67 -21.93
C GLU A 240 -12.99 7.65 -22.20
N ASP A 241 -13.41 7.08 -23.33
CA ASP A 241 -14.84 7.04 -23.72
C ASP A 241 -15.64 5.92 -23.03
N ASP A 242 -14.97 4.83 -22.63
CA ASP A 242 -15.61 3.72 -21.90
C ASP A 242 -15.69 4.05 -20.40
N LYS A 243 -16.87 4.47 -19.97
CA LYS A 243 -17.18 4.75 -18.55
C LYS A 243 -17.87 3.58 -17.85
N GLU A 244 -18.08 2.44 -18.52
CA GLU A 244 -18.69 1.27 -17.90
C GLU A 244 -17.62 0.42 -17.20
N ILE A 245 -17.74 0.30 -15.88
CA ILE A 245 -16.78 -0.41 -15.03
C ILE A 245 -17.43 -1.67 -14.48
N LYS A 246 -16.90 -2.82 -14.90
CA LYS A 246 -17.34 -4.17 -14.52
C LYS A 246 -16.32 -4.82 -13.60
N MET A 247 -16.67 -6.02 -13.11
CA MET A 247 -15.77 -6.82 -12.30
C MET A 247 -14.39 -7.01 -12.96
N ASN A 248 -13.33 -6.81 -12.19
CA ASN A 248 -11.92 -6.85 -12.61
C ASN A 248 -11.45 -5.71 -13.52
N ASP A 249 -12.29 -4.73 -13.81
CA ASP A 249 -11.84 -3.52 -14.49
C ASP A 249 -10.98 -2.67 -13.56
N ILE A 250 -9.94 -2.08 -14.16
CA ILE A 250 -9.08 -1.09 -13.51
C ILE A 250 -9.30 0.24 -14.20
N GLY A 251 -9.34 1.31 -13.43
CA GLY A 251 -9.48 2.65 -13.97
C GLY A 251 -8.96 3.71 -13.02
N ARG A 252 -9.19 4.96 -13.40
CA ARG A 252 -8.98 6.13 -12.57
C ARG A 252 -10.30 6.85 -12.39
N LEU A 253 -10.63 7.20 -11.16
CA LEU A 253 -11.84 7.93 -10.84
C LEU A 253 -11.56 9.05 -9.83
N SER A 254 -12.49 10.00 -9.76
CA SER A 254 -12.55 11.00 -8.71
C SER A 254 -13.72 10.72 -7.77
N LEU A 255 -13.48 10.87 -6.48
CA LEU A 255 -14.46 10.76 -5.41
C LEU A 255 -14.67 12.12 -4.77
N ARG A 256 -15.92 12.42 -4.43
CA ARG A 256 -16.25 13.47 -3.47
C ARG A 256 -16.61 12.84 -2.14
N LEU A 257 -15.89 13.21 -1.08
CA LEU A 257 -16.09 12.73 0.28
C LEU A 257 -16.95 13.70 1.08
N GLN A 258 -17.73 13.17 2.03
CA GLN A 258 -18.54 13.99 2.94
C GLN A 258 -17.70 14.76 3.96
N LYS A 259 -16.57 14.19 4.38
CA LYS A 259 -15.56 14.79 5.28
C LYS A 259 -14.17 14.62 4.66
N PRO A 260 -13.23 15.55 4.92
CA PRO A 260 -11.88 15.40 4.38
C PRO A 260 -11.18 14.20 5.01
N ILE A 261 -10.29 13.56 4.26
CA ILE A 261 -9.34 12.56 4.76
C ILE A 261 -7.92 13.09 4.66
N PHE A 262 -6.98 12.45 5.36
CA PHE A 262 -5.57 12.84 5.43
C PHE A 262 -4.72 11.79 4.72
N TYR A 263 -4.32 12.06 3.49
CA TYR A 263 -3.70 11.05 2.64
C TYR A 263 -2.38 11.53 2.04
N ASP A 264 -1.59 10.56 1.63
CA ASP A 264 -0.46 10.75 0.73
C ASP A 264 -0.75 10.00 -0.57
N SER A 265 -0.03 10.30 -1.64
CA SER A 265 -0.12 9.45 -2.83
C SER A 265 0.39 8.04 -2.49
N TYR A 266 -0.22 7.01 -3.09
CA TYR A 266 0.17 5.62 -2.88
C TYR A 266 1.65 5.39 -3.21
N ARG A 267 2.19 6.17 -4.16
CA ARG A 267 3.61 6.19 -4.53
C ARG A 267 4.54 6.61 -3.40
N LYS A 268 4.09 7.55 -2.57
CA LYS A 268 4.86 8.10 -1.45
C LYS A 268 4.63 7.28 -0.18
N ASN A 269 3.41 6.83 0.04
CA ASN A 269 3.03 6.06 1.23
C ASN A 269 1.93 5.05 0.92
N ARG A 270 2.27 3.76 1.00
CA ARG A 270 1.32 2.68 0.69
C ARG A 270 0.18 2.58 1.71
N ASN A 271 0.42 2.93 2.98
CA ASN A 271 -0.59 2.81 4.02
C ASN A 271 -1.61 3.95 3.96
N THR A 272 -1.15 5.21 3.84
CA THR A 272 -2.03 6.37 3.74
C THR A 272 -2.44 6.73 2.32
N GLY A 273 -1.95 6.01 1.31
CA GLY A 273 -2.43 6.12 -0.07
C GLY A 273 -3.32 4.96 -0.51
N SER A 274 -3.58 3.97 0.34
CA SER A 274 -4.51 2.87 0.04
C SER A 274 -5.88 3.10 0.66
N VAL A 275 -6.92 2.72 -0.09
CA VAL A 275 -8.31 2.78 0.34
C VAL A 275 -9.07 1.57 -0.14
N ILE A 276 -10.21 1.31 0.48
CA ILE A 276 -11.23 0.42 -0.08
C ILE A 276 -12.56 1.15 -0.18
N LEU A 277 -13.34 0.79 -1.19
CA LEU A 277 -14.75 1.18 -1.30
C LEU A 277 -15.62 0.03 -0.83
N VAL A 278 -16.62 0.37 -0.03
CA VAL A 278 -17.60 -0.55 0.54
C VAL A 278 -18.99 -0.08 0.12
N ASP A 279 -19.83 -1.02 -0.32
CA ASP A 279 -21.23 -0.73 -0.62
C ASP A 279 -22.01 -0.43 0.67
N GLU A 280 -22.76 0.68 0.70
CA GLU A 280 -23.48 1.13 1.90
C GLU A 280 -24.64 0.18 2.28
N ALA A 281 -25.23 -0.52 1.31
CA ALA A 281 -26.37 -1.40 1.55
C ALA A 281 -25.93 -2.83 1.88
N THR A 282 -24.91 -3.37 1.22
CA THR A 282 -24.47 -4.76 1.39
C THR A 282 -23.29 -4.92 2.36
N ASN A 283 -22.56 -3.84 2.67
CA ASN A 283 -21.28 -3.86 3.39
C ASN A 283 -20.18 -4.68 2.69
N GLU A 284 -20.34 -5.01 1.41
CA GLU A 284 -19.32 -5.70 0.64
C GLU A 284 -18.21 -4.73 0.22
N THR A 285 -16.96 -5.19 0.27
CA THR A 285 -15.84 -4.47 -0.33
C THR A 285 -15.92 -4.57 -1.85
N VAL A 286 -16.29 -3.47 -2.50
CA VAL A 286 -16.54 -3.41 -3.95
C VAL A 286 -15.33 -2.98 -4.76
N ALA A 287 -14.35 -2.31 -4.15
CA ALA A 287 -13.12 -1.91 -4.82
C ALA A 287 -11.95 -1.73 -3.86
N ALA A 288 -10.73 -1.89 -4.39
CA ALA A 288 -9.51 -1.34 -3.78
C ALA A 288 -9.02 -0.14 -4.60
N GLY A 289 -8.54 0.87 -3.91
CA GLY A 289 -8.06 2.12 -4.50
C GLY A 289 -6.66 2.50 -4.05
N MET A 290 -5.94 3.17 -4.94
CA MET A 290 -4.61 3.74 -4.75
C MET A 290 -4.67 5.21 -5.13
N ILE A 291 -4.57 6.07 -4.12
CA ILE A 291 -4.66 7.52 -4.29
C ILE A 291 -3.47 8.03 -5.09
N VAL A 292 -3.72 8.91 -6.06
CA VAL A 292 -2.70 9.45 -6.98
C VAL A 292 -2.17 10.78 -6.47
#